data_AF-A0A5C5YJ13-F1
#
_entry.id   AF-A0A5C5YJ13-F1
#
_cell.length_a   1.000
_cell.length_b   1.000
_cell.length_c   1.000
_cell.angle_alpha   90.00
_cell.angle_beta   90.00
_cell.angle_gamma   90.00
#
_symmetry.space_group_name_H-M   'P 1'
#
loop_
_entity.id
_entity.type
_entity.pdbx_description
1 polymer ?
#
loop_
_entity_poly.entity_id
_entity_poly.type
_entity_poly.pdbx_seq_one_letter_code
_entity_poly.pdbx_strand_id
1 'polypeptide(L)'
;MEMTKPQRVIAVLDLPPRRAPKNVRESYEAAAVRWDAELHWIRGDLQPCHPFWQKMFVCGHVRKLFGPSHVLQLDNDMVIRSDCPSPFELVSPDRFAMVSDRQCAHNRLDNGGWQKRAHEIWAKRCHMKPAPTWMHPNGGLYLYGTQKFARMFERIAQYLIVTHGANDQATDESLIINQLWKDHPAAIEFLPPDFNTSMVQMLEWAANPVMQTWIYHFIQSSKHYLPDCRWQRNDLIELPFPGNKRSRDLISQWGSTPPATYDIGPILRVQPVANLLAAYPDLIVTGTWSNNPDLRASQLSESDDTFSSHLMLTRFLLRLGINARRFHLRATEEADATTQPAGT
;
A
#
# COMPACT_ATOMS: atom_id res chain seq x y z
N MET A 1 38.74 -1.41 -1.53
CA MET A 1 37.90 -1.03 -2.67
C MET A 1 36.67 -0.38 -2.09
N GLU A 2 36.54 0.95 -2.19
CA GLU A 2 35.27 1.61 -1.86
C GLU A 2 34.22 1.08 -2.82
N MET A 3 33.20 0.40 -2.30
CA MET A 3 32.03 0.06 -3.10
C MET A 3 31.27 1.36 -3.33
N THR A 4 31.38 1.90 -4.54
CA THR A 4 30.54 3.02 -4.98
C THR A 4 29.08 2.65 -4.72
N LYS A 5 28.37 3.48 -3.94
CA LYS A 5 26.95 3.30 -3.64
C LYS A 5 26.19 3.13 -4.97
N PRO A 6 25.34 2.10 -5.13
CA PRO A 6 24.63 1.89 -6.38
C PRO A 6 23.71 3.08 -6.68
N GLN A 7 23.64 3.46 -7.96
CA GLN A 7 22.82 4.57 -8.41
C GLN A 7 21.34 4.29 -8.12
N ARG A 8 20.60 5.30 -7.63
CA ARG A 8 19.17 5.20 -7.36
C ARG A 8 18.40 5.59 -8.62
N VAL A 9 17.46 4.75 -9.03
CA VAL A 9 16.64 4.98 -10.23
C VAL A 9 15.18 4.72 -9.92
N ILE A 10 14.31 5.68 -10.22
CA ILE A 10 12.86 5.49 -10.28
C ILE A 10 12.51 5.16 -11.73
N ALA A 11 12.03 3.95 -12.00
CA ALA A 11 11.71 3.48 -13.34
C ALA A 11 10.20 3.30 -13.53
N VAL A 12 9.64 3.91 -14.57
CA VAL A 12 8.18 3.95 -14.78
C VAL A 12 7.85 3.64 -16.22
N LEU A 13 6.92 2.71 -16.44
CA LEU A 13 6.37 2.43 -17.77
C LEU A 13 5.30 3.45 -18.12
N ASP A 14 5.53 4.24 -19.16
CA ASP A 14 4.67 5.35 -19.59
C ASP A 14 4.25 5.16 -21.05
N LEU A 15 3.57 4.03 -21.27
CA LEU A 15 3.25 3.52 -22.60
C LEU A 15 1.84 3.96 -23.07
N PRO A 16 1.63 4.19 -24.38
CA PRO A 16 0.29 4.38 -24.94
C PRO A 16 -0.63 3.16 -24.71
N PRO A 17 -1.96 3.35 -24.68
CA PRO A 17 -2.68 4.60 -24.84
C PRO A 17 -2.84 5.40 -23.53
N ARG A 18 -2.48 4.82 -22.37
CA ARG A 18 -2.70 5.42 -21.05
C ARG A 18 -1.38 5.84 -20.42
N ARG A 19 -0.95 7.06 -20.75
CA ARG A 19 0.25 7.69 -20.18
C ARG A 19 -0.04 8.34 -18.82
N ALA A 20 1.02 8.53 -18.04
CA ALA A 20 0.97 9.21 -16.75
C ALA A 20 0.37 10.62 -16.94
N PRO A 21 -0.71 10.97 -16.22
CA PRO A 21 -1.25 12.31 -16.21
C PRO A 21 -0.29 13.27 -15.49
N LYS A 22 -0.51 14.59 -15.68
CA LYS A 22 0.34 15.65 -15.14
C LYS A 22 0.59 15.49 -13.63
N ASN A 23 -0.46 15.22 -12.86
CA ASN A 23 -0.39 15.09 -11.40
C ASN A 23 0.61 14.01 -10.94
N VAL A 24 0.60 12.83 -11.61
CA VAL A 24 1.54 11.74 -11.33
C VAL A 24 2.97 12.18 -11.63
N ARG A 25 3.19 12.79 -12.81
CA ARG A 25 4.52 13.23 -13.24
C ARG A 25 5.15 14.22 -12.26
N GLU A 26 4.39 15.24 -11.87
CA GLU A 26 4.86 16.26 -10.94
C GLU A 26 5.19 15.64 -9.56
N SER A 27 4.36 14.73 -9.08
CA SER A 27 4.62 14.03 -7.80
C SER A 27 5.89 13.16 -7.86
N TYR A 28 6.16 12.53 -9.00
CA TYR A 28 7.33 11.68 -9.21
C TYR A 28 8.61 12.48 -9.38
N GLU A 29 8.56 13.58 -10.13
CA GLU A 29 9.68 14.51 -10.30
C GLU A 29 10.09 15.10 -8.95
N ALA A 30 9.12 15.54 -8.14
CA ALA A 30 9.39 16.03 -6.79
C ALA A 30 9.96 14.94 -5.86
N ALA A 31 9.48 13.70 -5.97
CA ALA A 31 10.01 12.57 -5.21
C ALA A 31 11.45 12.21 -5.64
N ALA A 32 11.74 12.20 -6.93
CA ALA A 32 13.06 11.91 -7.47
C ALA A 32 14.12 12.89 -6.96
N VAL A 33 13.81 14.20 -6.98
CA VAL A 33 14.67 15.24 -6.41
C VAL A 33 14.89 15.03 -4.91
N ARG A 34 13.80 14.80 -4.15
CA ARG A 34 13.89 14.60 -2.69
C ARG A 34 14.67 13.35 -2.30
N TRP A 35 14.60 12.29 -3.11
CA TRP A 35 15.22 11.00 -2.81
C TRP A 35 16.61 10.82 -3.43
N ASP A 36 17.11 11.85 -4.13
CA ASP A 36 18.38 11.81 -4.86
C ASP A 36 18.43 10.60 -5.81
N ALA A 37 17.44 10.54 -6.71
CA ALA A 37 17.26 9.44 -7.64
C ALA A 37 17.01 9.94 -9.07
N GLU A 38 17.53 9.20 -10.05
CA GLU A 38 17.23 9.42 -11.46
C GLU A 38 15.80 8.98 -11.78
N LEU A 39 15.01 9.84 -12.43
CA LEU A 39 13.66 9.50 -12.88
C LEU A 39 13.67 9.10 -14.36
N HIS A 40 13.39 7.83 -14.63
CA HIS A 40 13.40 7.26 -15.97
C HIS A 40 11.99 6.86 -16.44
N TRP A 41 11.41 7.71 -17.29
CA TRP A 41 10.15 7.45 -17.99
C TRP A 41 10.37 6.59 -19.24
N ILE A 42 9.98 5.32 -19.20
CA ILE A 42 10.07 4.38 -20.32
C ILE A 42 8.85 4.57 -21.23
N ARG A 43 9.03 5.29 -22.34
CA ARG A 43 7.94 5.71 -23.25
C ARG A 43 7.73 4.81 -24.47
N GLY A 44 8.58 3.81 -24.66
CA GLY A 44 8.50 2.84 -25.75
C GLY A 44 8.53 1.42 -25.23
N ASP A 45 7.97 0.50 -26.00
CA ASP A 45 7.96 -0.92 -25.67
C ASP A 45 9.40 -1.45 -25.57
N LEU A 46 9.68 -2.19 -24.49
CA LEU A 46 10.97 -2.84 -24.26
C LEU A 46 11.09 -4.14 -25.05
N GLN A 47 9.96 -4.78 -25.35
CA GLN A 47 9.83 -6.00 -26.16
C GLN A 47 8.51 -5.98 -26.96
N PRO A 48 8.38 -6.75 -28.06
CA PRO A 48 7.15 -6.83 -28.83
C PRO A 48 6.10 -7.74 -28.14
N CYS A 49 5.60 -7.32 -26.96
CA CYS A 49 4.58 -8.02 -26.19
C CYS A 49 3.53 -7.04 -25.63
N HIS A 50 2.42 -7.59 -25.10
CA HIS A 50 1.34 -6.77 -24.54
C HIS A 50 1.86 -5.80 -23.46
N PRO A 51 1.41 -4.53 -23.41
CA PRO A 51 1.94 -3.50 -22.49
C PRO A 51 2.01 -3.92 -21.03
N PHE A 52 1.05 -4.74 -20.57
CA PHE A 52 1.03 -5.32 -19.23
C PHE A 52 2.35 -6.04 -18.87
N TRP A 53 2.94 -6.76 -19.82
CA TRP A 53 4.13 -7.60 -19.58
C TRP A 53 5.45 -6.84 -19.65
N GLN A 54 5.44 -5.58 -20.12
CA GLN A 54 6.64 -4.75 -20.25
C GLN A 54 7.37 -4.57 -18.91
N LYS A 55 6.61 -4.69 -17.81
CA LYS A 55 7.10 -4.56 -16.43
C LYS A 55 8.21 -5.56 -16.09
N MET A 56 8.21 -6.73 -16.71
CA MET A 56 9.23 -7.77 -16.46
C MET A 56 10.59 -7.44 -17.09
N PHE A 57 10.64 -6.51 -18.04
CA PHE A 57 11.86 -6.17 -18.78
C PHE A 57 12.57 -4.92 -18.21
N VAL A 58 11.94 -4.23 -17.26
CA VAL A 58 12.47 -2.98 -16.67
C VAL A 58 13.83 -3.19 -16.01
N CYS A 59 14.01 -4.27 -15.25
CA CYS A 59 15.28 -4.55 -14.57
C CYS A 59 16.47 -4.62 -15.55
N GLY A 60 16.30 -5.38 -16.65
CA GLY A 60 17.33 -5.50 -17.70
C GLY A 60 17.56 -4.18 -18.44
N HIS A 61 16.49 -3.45 -18.74
CA HIS A 61 16.56 -2.13 -19.38
C HIS A 61 17.34 -1.11 -18.54
N VAL A 62 16.98 -0.97 -17.25
CA VAL A 62 17.65 -0.04 -16.33
C VAL A 62 19.12 -0.42 -16.16
N ARG A 63 19.42 -1.72 -16.00
CA ARG A 63 20.81 -2.18 -15.89
C ARG A 63 21.64 -1.85 -17.13
N LYS A 64 21.07 -1.95 -18.33
CA LYS A 64 21.76 -1.60 -19.59
C LYS A 64 22.05 -0.10 -19.68
N LEU A 65 21.14 0.73 -19.20
CA LEU A 65 21.22 2.19 -19.33
C LEU A 65 22.07 2.85 -18.23
N PHE A 66 21.92 2.40 -16.98
CA PHE A 66 22.51 3.02 -15.79
C PHE A 66 23.55 2.12 -15.08
N GLY A 67 23.75 0.88 -15.53
CA GLY A 67 24.60 -0.08 -14.84
C GLY A 67 23.98 -0.63 -13.55
N PRO A 68 24.77 -1.16 -12.61
CA PRO A 68 24.29 -1.62 -11.31
C PRO A 68 23.56 -0.51 -10.54
N SER A 69 22.26 -0.68 -10.33
CA SER A 69 21.37 0.34 -9.78
C SER A 69 20.47 -0.25 -8.69
N HIS A 70 20.06 0.58 -7.74
CA HIS A 70 18.95 0.32 -6.83
C HIS A 70 17.70 0.94 -7.46
N VAL A 71 16.73 0.11 -7.85
CA VAL A 71 15.62 0.50 -8.71
C VAL A 71 14.32 0.46 -7.94
N LEU A 72 13.63 1.60 -7.90
CA LEU A 72 12.24 1.71 -7.51
C LEU A 72 11.39 1.71 -8.78
N GLN A 73 10.71 0.60 -9.03
CA GLN A 73 9.81 0.45 -10.16
C GLN A 73 8.38 0.78 -9.73
N LEU A 74 7.74 1.72 -10.43
CA LEU A 74 6.41 2.21 -10.10
C LEU A 74 5.44 2.11 -11.28
N ASP A 75 4.14 1.94 -10.99
CA ASP A 75 3.06 2.06 -11.97
C ASP A 75 2.71 3.53 -12.25
N ASN A 76 2.19 3.83 -13.44
CA ASN A 76 2.00 5.20 -13.91
C ASN A 76 0.69 5.87 -13.44
N ASP A 77 -0.03 5.25 -12.52
CA ASP A 77 -1.27 5.69 -11.90
C ASP A 77 -1.15 5.79 -10.37
N MET A 78 0.07 6.02 -9.88
CA MET A 78 0.32 6.31 -8.46
C MET A 78 0.69 7.76 -8.22
N VAL A 79 0.37 8.27 -7.03
CA VAL A 79 0.70 9.63 -6.60
C VAL A 79 1.52 9.56 -5.31
N ILE A 80 2.63 10.31 -5.26
CA ILE A 80 3.57 10.32 -4.13
C ILE A 80 3.45 11.63 -3.35
N ARG A 81 3.08 11.54 -2.08
CA ARG A 81 2.95 12.70 -1.19
C ARG A 81 4.29 13.42 -0.99
N SER A 82 4.25 14.74 -0.84
CA SER A 82 5.44 15.61 -0.82
C SER A 82 6.40 15.36 0.35
N ASP A 83 5.90 14.78 1.44
CA ASP A 83 6.63 14.42 2.66
C ASP A 83 6.98 12.91 2.72
N CYS A 84 6.74 12.14 1.65
CA CYS A 84 7.03 10.71 1.65
C CYS A 84 8.55 10.46 1.86
N PRO A 85 8.93 9.67 2.89
CA PRO A 85 10.32 9.29 3.10
C PRO A 85 10.83 8.44 1.92
N SER A 86 12.15 8.41 1.72
CA SER A 86 12.76 7.66 0.62
C SER A 86 12.71 6.16 0.91
N PRO A 87 12.06 5.34 0.05
CA PRO A 87 12.07 3.88 0.24
C PRO A 87 13.48 3.29 0.05
N PHE A 88 14.37 3.99 -0.66
CA PHE A 88 15.78 3.59 -0.84
C PHE A 88 16.60 3.59 0.46
N GLU A 89 16.13 4.26 1.52
CA GLU A 89 16.78 4.25 2.84
C GLU A 89 16.21 3.15 3.77
N LEU A 90 15.08 2.55 3.40
CA LEU A 90 14.41 1.54 4.23
C LEU A 90 14.92 0.13 3.95
N VAL A 91 15.27 -0.15 2.70
CA VAL A 91 15.60 -1.50 2.23
C VAL A 91 16.86 -1.44 1.38
N SER A 92 17.77 -2.38 1.59
CA SER A 92 19.04 -2.44 0.87
C SER A 92 18.88 -3.05 -0.52
N PRO A 93 19.78 -2.76 -1.48
CA PRO A 93 19.69 -3.27 -2.86
C PRO A 93 19.88 -4.80 -2.97
N ASP A 94 20.36 -5.47 -1.92
CA ASP A 94 20.38 -6.93 -1.84
C ASP A 94 19.05 -7.53 -1.36
N ARG A 95 18.03 -6.72 -1.09
CA ARG A 95 16.68 -7.17 -0.77
C ARG A 95 15.73 -6.83 -1.93
N PHE A 96 14.62 -7.53 -1.97
CA PHE A 96 13.52 -7.25 -2.88
C PHE A 96 12.33 -6.79 -2.06
N ALA A 97 12.11 -5.48 -2.04
CA ALA A 97 11.03 -4.85 -1.32
C ALA A 97 9.76 -4.78 -2.17
N MET A 98 8.63 -5.08 -1.54
CA MET A 98 7.29 -4.98 -2.12
C MET A 98 6.29 -4.58 -1.03
N VAL A 99 5.05 -4.29 -1.39
CA VAL A 99 3.96 -4.09 -0.43
C VAL A 99 2.96 -5.22 -0.59
N SER A 100 2.44 -5.77 0.52
CA SER A 100 1.41 -6.82 0.46
C SER A 100 0.11 -6.29 -0.14
N ASP A 101 -0.59 -7.14 -0.88
CA ASP A 101 -1.93 -6.85 -1.43
C ASP A 101 -3.02 -6.78 -0.33
N ARG A 102 -2.80 -7.43 0.82
CA ARG A 102 -3.73 -7.35 1.96
C ARG A 102 -3.62 -5.99 2.64
N GLN A 103 -4.40 -5.04 2.18
CA GLN A 103 -4.39 -3.67 2.68
C GLN A 103 -5.71 -3.27 3.37
N CYS A 104 -6.76 -4.08 3.22
CA CYS A 104 -7.97 -3.99 4.02
C CYS A 104 -8.38 -5.36 4.58
N ALA A 105 -9.21 -5.36 5.63
CA ALA A 105 -9.71 -6.58 6.25
C ALA A 105 -10.56 -7.45 5.30
N HIS A 106 -11.17 -6.84 4.28
CA HIS A 106 -11.97 -7.55 3.28
C HIS A 106 -11.14 -8.28 2.22
N ASN A 107 -9.88 -7.91 2.00
CA ASN A 107 -9.07 -8.59 1.01
C ASN A 107 -8.61 -9.96 1.58
N ARG A 108 -9.24 -11.03 1.08
CA ARG A 108 -8.98 -12.41 1.52
C ARG A 108 -7.74 -12.95 0.82
N LEU A 109 -6.58 -12.88 1.47
CA LEU A 109 -5.38 -13.64 1.10
C LEU A 109 -5.38 -15.03 1.74
N ASP A 110 -6.45 -15.79 1.56
CA ASP A 110 -6.58 -17.16 2.05
C ASP A 110 -6.57 -18.18 0.91
N ASN A 111 -6.71 -19.46 1.26
CA ASN A 111 -6.66 -20.57 0.31
C ASN A 111 -7.86 -20.65 -0.66
N GLY A 112 -8.80 -19.70 -0.59
CA GLY A 112 -9.91 -19.55 -1.54
C GLY A 112 -9.85 -18.27 -2.39
N GLY A 113 -8.85 -17.39 -2.16
CA GLY A 113 -8.67 -16.16 -2.92
C GLY A 113 -8.17 -16.37 -4.35
N TRP A 114 -8.40 -15.39 -5.22
CA TRP A 114 -7.94 -15.43 -6.62
C TRP A 114 -6.40 -15.48 -6.72
N GLN A 115 -5.70 -14.90 -5.74
CA GLN A 115 -4.24 -14.86 -5.64
C GLN A 115 -3.65 -16.28 -5.59
N LYS A 116 -4.27 -17.20 -4.85
CA LYS A 116 -3.81 -18.60 -4.81
C LYS A 116 -3.88 -19.24 -6.19
N ARG A 117 -5.00 -19.07 -6.89
CA ARG A 117 -5.17 -19.60 -8.24
C ARG A 117 -4.12 -19.02 -9.19
N ALA A 118 -3.87 -17.71 -9.11
CA ALA A 118 -2.85 -17.05 -9.93
C ALA A 118 -1.43 -17.56 -9.61
N HIS A 119 -1.09 -17.78 -8.33
CA HIS A 119 0.16 -18.40 -7.92
C HIS A 119 0.29 -19.83 -8.48
N GLU A 120 -0.74 -20.66 -8.38
CA GLU A 120 -0.72 -22.05 -8.87
C GLU A 120 -0.56 -22.13 -10.40
N ILE A 121 -1.24 -21.24 -11.14
CA ILE A 121 -1.12 -21.18 -12.60
C ILE A 121 0.32 -20.87 -13.01
N TRP A 122 0.92 -19.81 -12.45
CA TRP A 122 2.31 -19.46 -12.78
C TRP A 122 3.31 -20.49 -12.29
N ALA A 123 3.10 -21.07 -11.10
CA ALA A 123 3.97 -22.11 -10.57
C ALA A 123 4.01 -23.33 -11.50
N LYS A 124 2.85 -23.75 -12.01
CA LYS A 124 2.76 -24.83 -13.01
C LYS A 124 3.50 -24.50 -14.30
N ARG A 125 3.29 -23.28 -14.85
CA ARG A 125 3.94 -22.82 -16.10
C ARG A 125 5.45 -22.74 -15.98
N CYS A 126 5.94 -22.32 -14.82
CA CYS A 126 7.36 -22.13 -14.58
C CYS A 126 8.03 -23.37 -13.94
N HIS A 127 7.31 -24.49 -13.82
CA HIS A 127 7.77 -25.73 -13.21
C HIS A 127 8.39 -25.52 -11.82
N MET A 128 7.63 -24.87 -10.94
CA MET A 128 8.03 -24.57 -9.56
C MET A 128 6.89 -24.77 -8.57
N LYS A 129 7.19 -24.64 -7.28
CA LYS A 129 6.18 -24.62 -6.22
C LYS A 129 5.61 -23.20 -6.08
N PRO A 130 4.31 -23.04 -5.84
CA PRO A 130 3.72 -21.73 -5.61
C PRO A 130 4.25 -21.12 -4.31
N ALA A 131 4.42 -19.80 -4.31
CA ALA A 131 4.67 -19.04 -3.10
C ALA A 131 3.44 -19.06 -2.18
N PRO A 132 3.62 -18.94 -0.85
CA PRO A 132 2.50 -18.80 0.08
C PRO A 132 1.57 -17.65 -0.32
N THR A 133 0.26 -17.86 -0.31
CA THR A 133 -0.73 -16.86 -0.78
C THR A 133 -0.66 -15.53 -0.02
N TRP A 134 -0.32 -15.57 1.28
CA TRP A 134 -0.18 -14.36 2.10
C TRP A 134 0.97 -13.45 1.64
N MET A 135 1.90 -13.95 0.80
CA MET A 135 2.98 -13.16 0.21
C MET A 135 2.58 -12.40 -1.05
N HIS A 136 1.34 -12.54 -1.54
CA HIS A 136 0.93 -11.87 -2.77
C HIS A 136 1.14 -10.34 -2.67
N PRO A 137 1.93 -9.73 -3.57
CA PRO A 137 2.17 -8.30 -3.54
C PRO A 137 1.08 -7.52 -4.26
N ASN A 138 0.94 -6.24 -3.90
CA ASN A 138 0.36 -5.25 -4.79
C ASN A 138 1.43 -4.80 -5.77
N GLY A 139 1.20 -5.02 -7.07
CA GLY A 139 2.22 -4.86 -8.10
C GLY A 139 2.70 -3.42 -8.31
N GLY A 140 1.97 -2.41 -7.83
CA GLY A 140 2.27 -1.00 -8.09
C GLY A 140 3.70 -0.55 -7.79
N LEU A 141 4.38 -1.20 -6.83
CA LEU A 141 5.71 -0.80 -6.37
C LEU A 141 6.61 -2.02 -6.12
N TYR A 142 7.80 -1.99 -6.71
CA TYR A 142 8.90 -2.90 -6.38
C TYR A 142 10.20 -2.12 -6.17
N LEU A 143 11.00 -2.51 -5.17
CA LEU A 143 12.30 -1.92 -4.89
C LEU A 143 13.37 -3.02 -4.84
N TYR A 144 14.39 -2.95 -5.69
CA TYR A 144 15.38 -4.02 -5.80
C TYR A 144 16.69 -3.56 -6.45
N GLY A 145 17.80 -4.24 -6.16
CA GLY A 145 19.07 -4.03 -6.87
C GLY A 145 19.14 -4.81 -8.18
N THR A 146 19.39 -4.14 -9.31
CA THR A 146 19.49 -4.79 -10.63
C THR A 146 20.57 -5.86 -10.67
N GLN A 147 21.69 -5.66 -9.97
CA GLN A 147 22.80 -6.61 -9.93
C GLN A 147 22.40 -7.96 -9.32
N LYS A 148 21.60 -7.96 -8.25
CA LYS A 148 21.19 -9.19 -7.56
C LYS A 148 20.07 -9.91 -8.31
N PHE A 149 19.09 -9.16 -8.82
CA PHE A 149 17.85 -9.73 -9.33
C PHE A 149 17.75 -9.82 -10.86
N ALA A 150 18.74 -9.34 -11.63
CA ALA A 150 18.69 -9.39 -13.10
C ALA A 150 18.43 -10.80 -13.66
N ARG A 151 19.14 -11.83 -13.18
CA ARG A 151 18.95 -13.22 -13.63
C ARG A 151 17.55 -13.75 -13.36
N MET A 152 16.92 -13.29 -12.28
CA MET A 152 15.54 -13.63 -11.95
C MET A 152 14.58 -13.08 -13.00
N PHE A 153 14.71 -11.79 -13.33
CA PHE A 153 13.91 -11.14 -14.37
C PHE A 153 14.17 -11.70 -15.78
N GLU A 154 15.41 -12.06 -16.11
CA GLU A 154 15.74 -12.75 -17.37
C GLU A 154 15.00 -14.09 -17.51
N ARG A 155 14.90 -14.88 -16.42
CA ARG A 155 14.09 -16.10 -16.40
C ARG A 155 12.60 -15.80 -16.56
N ILE A 156 12.08 -14.81 -15.85
CA ILE A 156 10.67 -14.39 -15.97
C ILE A 156 10.35 -14.03 -17.42
N ALA A 157 11.20 -13.24 -18.06
CA ALA A 157 11.07 -12.87 -19.47
C ALA A 157 11.00 -14.10 -20.40
N GLN A 158 11.84 -15.11 -20.16
CA GLN A 158 11.79 -16.37 -20.92
C GLN A 158 10.44 -17.08 -20.76
N TYR A 159 9.91 -17.17 -19.54
CA TYR A 159 8.59 -17.78 -19.31
C TYR A 159 7.48 -17.04 -20.03
N LEU A 160 7.51 -15.70 -20.04
CA LEU A 160 6.52 -14.90 -20.76
C LEU A 160 6.52 -15.16 -22.26
N ILE A 161 7.71 -15.28 -22.86
CA ILE A 161 7.86 -15.58 -24.30
C ILE A 161 7.26 -16.96 -24.62
N VAL A 162 7.62 -17.98 -23.84
CA VAL A 162 7.16 -19.37 -24.06
C VAL A 162 5.66 -19.52 -23.82
N THR A 163 5.10 -18.76 -22.86
CA THR A 163 3.68 -18.83 -22.51
C THR A 163 2.81 -17.83 -23.28
N HIS A 164 3.41 -17.07 -24.22
CA HIS A 164 2.76 -16.00 -24.97
C HIS A 164 1.98 -15.00 -24.08
N GLY A 165 2.43 -14.77 -22.84
CA GLY A 165 1.80 -13.81 -21.92
C GLY A 165 0.33 -14.11 -21.58
N ALA A 166 -0.02 -15.40 -21.40
CA ALA A 166 -1.38 -15.94 -21.28
C ALA A 166 -2.44 -15.11 -20.49
N ASN A 167 -3.68 -15.14 -21.00
CA ASN A 167 -4.81 -14.24 -20.66
C ASN A 167 -5.72 -14.71 -19.49
N ASP A 168 -5.36 -15.73 -18.73
CA ASP A 168 -6.26 -16.49 -17.84
C ASP A 168 -6.15 -16.14 -16.34
N GLN A 169 -6.13 -14.85 -16.01
CA GLN A 169 -6.05 -14.30 -14.64
C GLN A 169 -4.70 -14.49 -13.92
N ALA A 170 -3.65 -14.87 -14.63
CA ALA A 170 -2.31 -14.97 -14.06
C ALA A 170 -1.67 -13.57 -14.09
N THR A 171 -1.71 -12.84 -12.97
CA THR A 171 -1.14 -11.48 -12.90
C THR A 171 0.38 -11.50 -12.80
N ASP A 172 1.03 -10.39 -13.10
CA ASP A 172 2.48 -10.23 -13.04
C ASP A 172 3.03 -10.38 -11.62
N GLU A 173 2.28 -9.95 -10.61
CA GLU A 173 2.64 -10.09 -9.21
C GLU A 173 2.88 -11.55 -8.81
N SER A 174 2.01 -12.44 -9.29
CA SER A 174 2.06 -13.88 -9.02
C SER A 174 3.29 -14.53 -9.66
N LEU A 175 3.69 -14.07 -10.84
CA LEU A 175 4.89 -14.56 -11.53
C LEU A 175 6.16 -14.11 -10.79
N ILE A 176 6.23 -12.82 -10.44
CA ILE A 176 7.36 -12.26 -9.69
C ILE A 176 7.52 -12.97 -8.35
N ILE A 177 6.46 -13.08 -7.54
CA ILE A 177 6.57 -13.63 -6.19
C ILE A 177 6.92 -15.13 -6.19
N ASN A 178 6.38 -15.90 -7.14
CA ASN A 178 6.75 -17.31 -7.29
C ASN A 178 8.23 -17.48 -7.61
N GLN A 179 8.76 -16.70 -8.56
CA GLN A 179 10.16 -16.77 -8.93
C GLN A 179 11.07 -16.29 -7.78
N LEU A 180 10.67 -15.21 -7.10
CA LEU A 180 11.40 -14.66 -5.97
C LEU A 180 11.43 -15.63 -4.77
N TRP A 181 10.32 -16.30 -4.48
CA TRP A 181 10.23 -17.33 -3.44
C TRP A 181 11.11 -18.55 -3.75
N LYS A 182 11.23 -18.91 -5.04
CA LYS A 182 12.12 -19.99 -5.50
C LYS A 182 13.60 -19.62 -5.38
N ASP A 183 13.98 -18.45 -5.87
CA ASP A 183 15.40 -18.09 -6.04
C ASP A 183 15.99 -17.41 -4.81
N HIS A 184 15.18 -16.59 -4.11
CA HIS A 184 15.64 -15.65 -3.10
C HIS A 184 14.65 -15.49 -1.93
N PRO A 185 14.15 -16.57 -1.30
CA PRO A 185 13.13 -16.46 -0.26
C PRO A 185 13.57 -15.60 0.93
N ALA A 186 14.85 -15.68 1.30
CA ALA A 186 15.43 -14.89 2.38
C ALA A 186 15.61 -13.41 2.04
N ALA A 187 15.55 -13.00 0.77
CA ALA A 187 15.74 -11.61 0.35
C ALA A 187 14.43 -10.82 0.23
N ILE A 188 13.28 -11.47 0.45
CA ILE A 188 11.95 -10.85 0.38
C ILE A 188 11.77 -9.93 1.59
N GLU A 189 11.34 -8.70 1.33
CA GLU A 189 11.04 -7.73 2.38
C GLU A 189 9.74 -6.98 2.07
N PHE A 190 8.94 -6.73 3.11
CA PHE A 190 7.70 -5.97 2.97
C PHE A 190 7.90 -4.55 3.47
N LEU A 191 7.68 -3.58 2.59
CA LEU A 191 7.58 -2.18 2.96
C LEU A 191 6.26 -1.92 3.71
N PRO A 192 6.18 -0.84 4.52
CA PRO A 192 4.92 -0.39 5.09
C PRO A 192 3.84 -0.19 4.00
N PRO A 193 2.57 -0.56 4.26
CA PRO A 193 1.48 -0.40 3.29
C PRO A 193 1.25 1.03 2.79
N ASP A 194 1.72 2.02 3.54
CA ASP A 194 1.69 3.44 3.17
C ASP A 194 2.46 3.75 1.87
N PHE A 195 3.39 2.89 1.45
CA PHE A 195 4.15 3.05 0.20
C PHE A 195 3.43 2.56 -1.06
N ASN A 196 2.27 1.89 -0.94
CA ASN A 196 1.51 1.46 -2.11
C ASN A 196 0.05 1.21 -1.72
N THR A 197 -0.65 2.23 -1.22
CA THR A 197 -2.03 2.08 -0.74
C THR A 197 -3.01 2.00 -1.91
N SER A 198 -3.69 0.87 -2.04
CA SER A 198 -4.65 0.57 -3.10
C SER A 198 -5.95 1.34 -2.89
N MET A 199 -6.24 2.28 -3.79
CA MET A 199 -7.42 3.14 -3.67
C MET A 199 -8.73 2.43 -4.01
N VAL A 200 -8.68 1.29 -4.71
CA VAL A 200 -9.89 0.45 -4.90
C VAL A 200 -10.35 -0.21 -3.59
N GLN A 201 -9.41 -0.48 -2.67
CA GLN A 201 -9.72 -1.02 -1.35
C GLN A 201 -10.16 0.08 -0.37
N MET A 202 -9.94 1.37 -0.71
CA MET A 202 -10.18 2.55 0.14
C MET A 202 -10.91 3.67 -0.63
N LEU A 203 -12.04 3.37 -1.29
CA LEU A 203 -12.72 4.33 -2.18
C LEU A 203 -13.13 5.64 -1.49
N GLU A 204 -13.49 5.61 -0.20
CA GLU A 204 -13.79 6.83 0.57
C GLU A 204 -12.57 7.76 0.69
N TRP A 205 -11.36 7.19 0.73
CA TRP A 205 -10.12 7.96 0.73
C TRP A 205 -9.78 8.48 -0.65
N ALA A 206 -10.04 7.71 -1.69
CA ALA A 206 -9.80 8.10 -3.07
C ALA A 206 -10.60 9.37 -3.44
N ALA A 207 -11.84 9.47 -2.96
CA ALA A 207 -12.69 10.65 -3.16
C ALA A 207 -12.21 11.90 -2.39
N ASN A 208 -11.30 11.74 -1.43
CA ASN A 208 -10.73 12.84 -0.68
C ASN A 208 -9.47 13.36 -1.39
N PRO A 209 -9.38 14.65 -1.73
CA PRO A 209 -8.17 15.20 -2.35
C PRO A 209 -6.96 15.10 -1.41
N VAL A 210 -7.14 15.02 -0.09
CA VAL A 210 -6.03 14.96 0.87
C VAL A 210 -5.57 13.52 1.09
N MET A 211 -4.31 13.24 0.77
CA MET A 211 -3.68 11.94 1.01
C MET A 211 -3.47 11.66 2.50
N GLN A 212 -3.93 10.49 2.95
CA GLN A 212 -3.75 9.98 4.32
C GLN A 212 -2.45 9.21 4.50
N THR A 213 -1.97 8.57 3.44
CA THR A 213 -0.75 7.75 3.43
C THR A 213 0.25 8.35 2.44
N TRP A 214 1.45 7.78 2.34
CA TRP A 214 2.52 8.37 1.54
C TRP A 214 2.34 8.19 0.04
N ILE A 215 1.84 7.04 -0.42
CA ILE A 215 1.68 6.74 -1.84
C ILE A 215 0.31 6.10 -2.07
N TYR A 216 -0.49 6.74 -2.91
CA TYR A 216 -1.77 6.22 -3.38
C TYR A 216 -1.61 5.57 -4.74
N HIS A 217 -2.16 4.37 -4.91
CA HIS A 217 -2.18 3.62 -6.16
C HIS A 217 -3.62 3.55 -6.68
N PHE A 218 -3.91 4.30 -7.75
CA PHE A 218 -5.24 4.43 -8.31
C PHE A 218 -5.50 3.36 -9.37
N ILE A 219 -5.93 2.18 -8.94
CA ILE A 219 -6.29 1.08 -9.84
C ILE A 219 -7.79 1.01 -10.13
N GLN A 220 -8.11 0.46 -11.30
CA GLN A 220 -9.49 0.15 -11.72
C GLN A 220 -10.47 1.31 -11.50
N SER A 221 -11.52 1.10 -10.70
CA SER A 221 -12.60 2.05 -10.44
C SER A 221 -12.19 3.26 -9.60
N SER A 222 -10.94 3.33 -9.11
CA SER A 222 -10.44 4.52 -8.41
C SER A 222 -9.74 5.52 -9.33
N LYS A 223 -9.46 5.16 -10.60
CA LYS A 223 -8.68 5.99 -11.54
C LYS A 223 -9.25 7.37 -11.80
N HIS A 224 -10.57 7.55 -11.74
CA HIS A 224 -11.20 8.84 -12.00
C HIS A 224 -10.95 9.88 -10.90
N TYR A 225 -10.53 9.46 -9.70
CA TYR A 225 -10.17 10.37 -8.60
C TYR A 225 -8.73 10.90 -8.69
N LEU A 226 -7.87 10.26 -9.50
CA LEU A 226 -6.46 10.59 -9.59
C LEU A 226 -6.19 12.09 -9.90
N PRO A 227 -6.91 12.74 -10.84
CA PRO A 227 -6.67 14.15 -11.15
C PRO A 227 -6.88 15.10 -9.96
N ASP A 228 -7.80 14.77 -9.05
CA ASP A 228 -8.18 15.63 -7.92
C ASP A 228 -7.33 15.38 -6.66
N CYS A 229 -6.51 14.31 -6.67
CA CYS A 229 -5.62 13.97 -5.57
C CYS A 229 -4.51 15.02 -5.39
N ARG A 230 -4.38 15.60 -4.21
CA ARG A 230 -3.32 16.55 -3.86
C ARG A 230 -2.17 15.84 -3.17
N TRP A 231 -1.02 15.86 -3.85
CA TRP A 231 0.22 15.29 -3.31
C TRP A 231 1.07 16.31 -2.55
N GLN A 232 0.97 17.60 -2.89
CA GLN A 232 1.57 18.69 -2.13
C GLN A 232 0.69 19.01 -0.93
N ARG A 233 1.29 19.04 0.27
CA ARG A 233 0.65 19.60 1.46
C ARG A 233 1.04 21.07 1.58
N ASN A 234 0.06 21.96 1.43
CA ASN A 234 0.30 23.42 1.48
C ASN A 234 0.33 23.99 2.90
N ASP A 235 -0.05 23.17 3.89
CA ASP A 235 0.17 23.37 5.32
C ASP A 235 0.52 22.02 5.94
N LEU A 236 1.37 21.98 6.98
CA LEU A 236 1.86 20.74 7.59
C LEU A 236 0.72 19.81 8.07
N ILE A 237 -0.52 20.29 8.19
CA ILE A 237 -1.66 19.50 8.63
C ILE A 237 -2.91 19.75 7.77
N GLU A 238 -2.83 19.48 6.46
CA GLU A 238 -4.05 19.19 5.70
C GLU A 238 -4.70 17.92 6.25
N LEU A 239 -5.92 18.06 6.80
CA LEU A 239 -6.66 16.97 7.43
C LEU A 239 -7.66 16.32 6.47
N PRO A 240 -7.83 14.99 6.53
CA PRO A 240 -8.86 14.30 5.76
C PRO A 240 -10.27 14.80 6.08
N PHE A 241 -10.55 15.15 7.33
CA PHE A 241 -11.84 15.66 7.79
C PHE A 241 -11.69 17.04 8.45
N PRO A 242 -11.50 18.13 7.68
CA PRO A 242 -11.17 19.45 8.22
C PRO A 242 -12.25 20.07 9.12
N GLY A 243 -13.51 19.61 8.99
CA GLY A 243 -14.63 20.03 9.85
C GLY A 243 -14.66 19.38 11.23
N ASN A 244 -13.81 18.39 11.54
CA ASN A 244 -13.83 17.72 12.83
C ASN A 244 -13.10 18.55 13.90
N LYS A 245 -13.86 19.35 14.66
CA LYS A 245 -13.33 20.22 15.73
C LYS A 245 -12.49 19.48 16.77
N ARG A 246 -12.95 18.32 17.26
CA ARG A 246 -12.25 17.54 18.31
C ARG A 246 -10.81 17.21 17.92
N SER A 247 -10.61 16.62 16.74
CA SER A 247 -9.26 16.26 16.28
C SER A 247 -8.38 17.48 16.02
N ARG A 248 -8.94 18.58 15.49
CA ARG A 248 -8.21 19.83 15.31
C ARG A 248 -7.74 20.44 16.62
N ASP A 249 -8.59 20.48 17.63
CA ASP A 249 -8.24 21.02 18.95
C ASP A 249 -7.09 20.20 19.57
N LEU A 250 -7.17 18.86 19.49
CA LEU A 250 -6.09 17.98 19.93
C LEU A 250 -4.78 18.19 19.15
N ILE A 251 -4.87 18.29 17.83
CA ILE A 251 -3.70 18.54 16.98
C ILE A 251 -3.05 19.87 17.33
N SER A 252 -3.85 20.93 17.47
CA SER A 252 -3.36 22.25 17.86
C SER A 252 -2.71 22.24 19.25
N GLN A 253 -3.23 21.42 20.17
CA GLN A 253 -2.70 21.28 21.52
C GLN A 253 -1.36 20.53 21.53
N TRP A 254 -1.24 19.46 20.75
CA TRP A 254 -0.04 18.61 20.73
C TRP A 254 1.11 19.19 19.92
N GLY A 255 0.81 19.94 18.86
CA GLY A 255 1.83 20.52 17.98
C GLY A 255 2.78 19.45 17.44
N SER A 256 4.09 19.68 17.56
CA SER A 256 5.12 18.73 17.13
C SER A 256 5.40 17.60 18.12
N THR A 257 4.72 17.57 19.27
CA THR A 257 4.97 16.64 20.38
C THR A 257 3.69 15.88 20.76
N PRO A 258 3.16 15.01 19.88
CA PRO A 258 2.03 14.16 20.22
C PRO A 258 2.40 13.13 21.29
N PRO A 259 1.42 12.63 22.07
CA PRO A 259 1.64 11.44 22.87
C PRO A 259 1.92 10.23 21.97
N ALA A 260 2.64 9.23 22.49
CA ALA A 260 2.85 7.97 21.77
C ALA A 260 1.54 7.19 21.59
N THR A 261 0.65 7.26 22.60
CA THR A 261 -0.65 6.61 22.60
C THR A 261 -1.74 7.60 23.05
N TYR A 262 -2.88 7.61 22.38
CA TYR A 262 -4.04 8.41 22.76
C TYR A 262 -5.32 7.59 22.78
N ASP A 263 -6.05 7.64 23.90
CA ASP A 263 -7.37 7.02 24.04
C ASP A 263 -8.46 7.98 23.59
N ILE A 264 -9.18 7.60 22.54
CA ILE A 264 -10.31 8.38 22.01
C ILE A 264 -11.60 8.15 22.82
N GLY A 265 -11.61 7.20 23.74
CA GLY A 265 -12.80 6.77 24.47
C GLY A 265 -13.74 5.97 23.58
N PRO A 266 -15.07 6.11 23.74
CA PRO A 266 -16.06 5.39 22.95
C PRO A 266 -15.89 5.60 21.44
N ILE A 267 -15.79 4.50 20.70
CA ILE A 267 -15.66 4.50 19.24
C ILE A 267 -17.04 4.70 18.60
N LEU A 268 -17.27 5.88 18.02
CA LEU A 268 -18.53 6.19 17.34
C LEU A 268 -18.35 6.70 15.91
N ARG A 269 -17.16 7.26 15.59
CA ARG A 269 -16.88 7.92 14.31
C ARG A 269 -15.43 7.72 13.88
N VAL A 270 -15.23 7.52 12.58
CA VAL A 270 -13.88 7.34 11.99
C VAL A 270 -13.10 8.64 11.90
N GLN A 271 -13.80 9.76 11.66
CA GLN A 271 -13.21 11.05 11.31
C GLN A 271 -12.16 11.55 12.32
N PRO A 272 -12.41 11.56 13.64
CA PRO A 272 -11.41 12.07 14.58
C PRO A 272 -10.17 11.17 14.61
N VAL A 273 -10.33 9.85 14.50
CA VAL A 273 -9.18 8.90 14.48
C VAL A 273 -8.37 9.07 13.19
N ALA A 274 -9.04 9.11 12.04
CA ALA A 274 -8.38 9.32 10.75
C ALA A 274 -7.57 10.62 10.71
N ASN A 275 -8.11 11.73 11.25
CA ASN A 275 -7.36 12.98 11.33
C ASN A 275 -6.11 12.87 12.20
N LEU A 276 -6.21 12.28 13.39
CA LEU A 276 -5.06 12.10 14.27
C LEU A 276 -3.98 11.21 13.63
N LEU A 277 -4.38 10.09 13.02
CA LEU A 277 -3.46 9.15 12.38
C LEU A 277 -2.83 9.70 11.08
N ALA A 278 -3.49 10.65 10.40
CA ALA A 278 -2.95 11.35 9.24
C ALA A 278 -1.99 12.48 9.63
N ALA A 279 -2.19 13.10 10.79
CA ALA A 279 -1.33 14.15 11.34
C ALA A 279 -0.07 13.57 12.02
N TYR A 280 -0.20 12.44 12.71
CA TYR A 280 0.86 11.83 13.50
C TYR A 280 1.13 10.38 13.06
N PRO A 281 2.15 10.14 12.22
CA PRO A 281 2.46 8.81 11.70
C PRO A 281 2.70 7.75 12.78
N ASP A 282 3.36 8.13 13.86
CA ASP A 282 3.78 7.22 14.94
C ASP A 282 2.75 7.06 16.08
N LEU A 283 1.63 7.79 16.02
CA LEU A 283 0.60 7.74 17.05
C LEU A 283 -0.15 6.40 17.00
N ILE A 284 -0.29 5.78 18.17
CA ILE A 284 -1.24 4.68 18.40
C ILE A 284 -2.53 5.26 18.99
N VAL A 285 -3.67 4.96 18.38
CA VAL A 285 -4.98 5.36 18.91
C VAL A 285 -5.65 4.16 19.56
N THR A 286 -6.06 4.32 20.81
CA THR A 286 -6.88 3.34 21.52
C THR A 286 -8.32 3.83 21.62
N GLY A 287 -9.25 2.91 21.84
CA GLY A 287 -10.65 3.26 22.11
C GLY A 287 -11.42 2.10 22.70
N THR A 288 -12.53 2.40 23.35
CA THR A 288 -13.47 1.39 23.88
C THR A 288 -14.68 1.27 22.97
N TRP A 289 -15.14 0.04 22.77
CA TRP A 289 -16.42 -0.16 22.10
C TRP A 289 -17.55 0.10 23.10
N SER A 290 -18.52 0.95 22.75
CA SER A 290 -19.70 1.20 23.59
C SER A 290 -20.98 0.71 22.91
N ASN A 291 -21.79 -0.04 23.65
CA ASN A 291 -23.14 -0.43 23.26
C ASN A 291 -24.21 0.52 23.79
N ASN A 292 -23.84 1.66 24.36
CA ASN A 292 -24.79 2.62 24.91
C ASN A 292 -25.64 3.25 23.78
N PRO A 293 -26.96 3.02 23.75
CA PRO A 293 -27.85 3.49 22.68
C PRO A 293 -28.01 5.02 22.63
N ASP A 294 -27.88 5.72 23.77
CA ASP A 294 -28.00 7.19 23.83
C ASP A 294 -26.81 7.89 23.15
N LEU A 295 -25.63 7.27 23.25
CA LEU A 295 -24.43 7.70 22.52
C LEU A 295 -24.54 7.42 21.01
N ARG A 296 -25.29 6.39 20.60
CA ARG A 296 -25.51 6.06 19.18
C ARG A 296 -26.46 7.05 18.50
N ALA A 297 -27.59 7.37 19.13
CA ALA A 297 -28.63 8.22 18.55
C ALA A 297 -28.17 9.68 18.33
N SER A 298 -27.27 10.20 19.17
CA SER A 298 -26.78 11.58 19.08
C SER A 298 -25.56 11.75 18.17
N GLN A 299 -24.88 10.65 17.79
CA GLN A 299 -23.57 10.73 17.14
C GLN A 299 -23.39 9.86 15.89
N LEU A 300 -24.37 9.08 15.43
CA LEU A 300 -24.25 8.33 14.16
C LEU A 300 -24.95 9.04 13.00
N SER A 301 -24.41 8.94 11.78
CA SER A 301 -25.18 9.26 10.56
C SER A 301 -26.02 8.05 10.14
N GLU A 302 -27.04 8.24 9.31
CA GLU A 302 -27.84 7.12 8.75
C GLU A 302 -26.97 6.06 8.04
N SER A 303 -25.80 6.46 7.51
CA SER A 303 -24.86 5.53 6.86
C SER A 303 -24.03 4.69 7.85
N ASP A 304 -23.94 5.14 9.11
CA ASP A 304 -23.19 4.49 10.19
C ASP A 304 -24.07 3.54 11.02
N ASP A 305 -25.38 3.75 10.99
CA ASP A 305 -26.31 2.97 11.80
C ASP A 305 -26.46 1.56 11.25
N THR A 306 -26.19 0.58 12.11
CA THR A 306 -26.47 -0.82 11.84
C THR A 306 -26.98 -1.46 13.11
N PHE A 307 -27.89 -2.42 12.96
CA PHE A 307 -28.47 -3.17 14.08
C PHE A 307 -27.45 -3.96 14.91
N SER A 308 -26.19 -4.11 14.46
CA SER A 308 -25.18 -4.94 15.14
C SER A 308 -23.88 -4.18 15.45
N SER A 309 -23.46 -4.25 16.71
CA SER A 309 -22.19 -3.70 17.20
C SER A 309 -20.96 -4.20 16.44
N HIS A 310 -20.93 -5.50 16.10
CA HIS A 310 -19.82 -6.11 15.36
C HIS A 310 -19.67 -5.52 13.95
N LEU A 311 -20.79 -5.24 13.28
CA LEU A 311 -20.78 -4.65 11.94
C LEU A 311 -20.28 -3.21 11.97
N MET A 312 -20.63 -2.44 13.01
CA MET A 312 -20.13 -1.08 13.16
C MET A 312 -18.61 -1.03 13.39
N LEU A 313 -18.06 -1.87 14.27
CA LEU A 313 -16.61 -1.97 14.47
C LEU A 313 -15.90 -2.37 13.17
N THR A 314 -16.47 -3.32 12.45
CA THR A 314 -15.94 -3.74 11.14
C THR A 314 -15.93 -2.58 10.15
N ARG A 315 -17.04 -1.84 10.00
CA ARG A 315 -17.11 -0.64 9.14
C ARG A 315 -16.11 0.43 9.56
N PHE A 316 -15.96 0.67 10.87
CA PHE A 316 -14.99 1.62 11.40
C PHE A 316 -13.55 1.25 11.00
N LEU A 317 -13.14 0.00 11.21
CA LEU A 317 -11.81 -0.49 10.83
C LEU A 317 -11.59 -0.45 9.32
N LEU A 318 -12.61 -0.76 8.53
CA LEU A 318 -12.53 -0.69 7.07
C LEU A 318 -12.33 0.75 6.57
N ARG A 319 -13.03 1.72 7.16
CA ARG A 319 -12.86 3.14 6.83
C ARG A 319 -11.54 3.73 7.33
N LEU A 320 -10.94 3.15 8.37
CA LEU A 320 -9.55 3.42 8.75
C LEU A 320 -8.53 2.79 7.81
N GLY A 321 -8.94 1.85 6.96
CA GLY A 321 -8.07 1.24 5.96
C GLY A 321 -6.78 0.69 6.53
N ILE A 322 -5.64 1.01 5.90
CA ILE A 322 -4.33 0.57 6.41
C ILE A 322 -3.97 1.22 7.75
N ASN A 323 -4.61 2.34 8.11
CA ASN A 323 -4.39 3.00 9.40
C ASN A 323 -5.01 2.21 10.56
N ALA A 324 -5.90 1.25 10.29
CA ALA A 324 -6.47 0.37 11.30
C ALA A 324 -5.39 -0.42 12.09
N ARG A 325 -4.21 -0.65 11.51
CA ARG A 325 -3.07 -1.28 12.20
C ARG A 325 -2.53 -0.48 13.38
N ARG A 326 -2.81 0.83 13.42
CA ARG A 326 -2.43 1.76 14.49
C ARG A 326 -3.59 2.04 15.45
N PHE A 327 -4.70 1.30 15.30
CA PHE A 327 -5.86 1.38 16.17
C PHE A 327 -5.97 0.12 17.04
N HIS A 328 -6.01 0.29 18.36
CA HIS A 328 -6.13 -0.82 19.31
C HIS A 328 -7.45 -0.71 20.09
N LEU A 329 -8.30 -1.74 19.96
CA LEU A 329 -9.51 -1.85 20.75
C LEU A 329 -9.14 -2.22 22.20
N ARG A 330 -9.57 -1.42 23.17
CA ARG A 330 -9.48 -1.78 24.59
C ARG A 330 -10.65 -2.71 24.91
N ALA A 331 -10.34 -3.92 25.37
CA ALA A 331 -11.33 -4.78 26.00
C ALA A 331 -11.81 -4.10 27.29
N THR A 332 -13.12 -3.96 27.45
CA THR A 332 -13.71 -3.68 28.76
C THR A 332 -13.53 -4.93 29.62
N GLU A 333 -12.76 -4.84 30.71
CA GLU A 333 -12.49 -5.96 31.64
C GLU A 333 -13.74 -6.48 32.40
N GLU A 334 -14.95 -6.03 32.07
CA GLU A 334 -16.18 -6.36 32.81
C GLU A 334 -17.05 -7.47 32.17
N ALA A 335 -16.44 -8.46 31.51
CA ALA A 335 -17.22 -9.58 30.94
C ALA A 335 -16.68 -10.99 31.26
N ASP A 336 -15.79 -11.15 32.25
CA ASP A 336 -15.30 -12.47 32.71
C ASP A 336 -15.32 -12.64 34.24
N ALA A 337 -16.29 -12.01 34.91
CA ALA A 337 -16.64 -12.31 36.30
C ALA A 337 -18.11 -12.75 36.42
N THR A 338 -18.61 -13.58 35.50
CA THR A 338 -19.78 -14.41 35.81
C THR A 338 -19.34 -15.53 36.74
N THR A 339 -19.50 -15.26 38.03
CA THR A 339 -19.90 -16.23 39.07
C THR A 339 -20.18 -17.63 38.53
N GLN A 340 -19.26 -18.57 38.77
CA GLN A 340 -19.64 -19.97 38.86
C GLN A 340 -20.72 -20.08 39.94
N PRO A 341 -21.91 -20.63 39.64
CA PRO A 341 -22.80 -21.04 40.71
C PRO A 341 -22.10 -22.17 41.47
N ALA A 342 -21.89 -21.96 42.76
CA ALA A 342 -21.49 -23.01 43.68
C ALA A 342 -22.55 -24.13 43.59
N GLY A 343 -22.19 -25.23 42.94
CA GLY A 343 -23.00 -26.45 42.92
C GLY A 343 -22.76 -27.21 44.22
N THR A 344 -23.81 -27.26 45.05
CA THR A 344 -24.09 -28.36 45.99
C THR A 344 -24.58 -29.58 45.24
#